data_AF-A0A0P9R6B8-F1
#
_entry.id   AF-A0A0P9R6B8-F1
#
_cell.length_a   1.000
_cell.length_b   1.000
_cell.length_c   1.000
_cell.angle_alpha   90.00
_cell.angle_beta   90.00
_cell.angle_gamma   90.00
#
_symmetry.space_group_name_H-M   'P 1'
#
loop_
_entity.id
_entity.type
_entity.pdbx_description
1 polymer ?
#
loop_
_entity_poly.entity_id
_entity_poly.type
_entity_poly.pdbx_seq_one_letter_code
_entity_poly.pdbx_strand_id
1 'polypeptide(L)' 'MARINLPDGTVIIDDSELYPEHQARRMAHEGQTPAEIADELGESVSTVQEWIDEVPYESPEAYWMRRYNAGTHRGAEDE' A
#
# COMPACT_ATOMS: atom_id res chain seq x y z
N MET A 1 2.69 9.28 0.18
CA MET A 1 1.61 9.74 -0.72
C MET A 1 2.16 9.61 -2.12
N ALA A 2 1.62 8.68 -2.89
CA ALA A 2 2.09 8.35 -4.22
C ALA A 2 1.18 9.01 -5.26
N ARG A 3 1.80 9.56 -6.31
CA ARG A 3 1.07 10.08 -7.48
C ARG A 3 1.22 9.08 -8.62
N ILE A 4 0.15 8.36 -8.93
CA ILE A 4 0.10 7.38 -10.02
C ILE A 4 -0.53 8.04 -11.26
N ASN A 5 0.13 7.93 -12.41
CA ASN A 5 -0.42 8.38 -13.69
C ASN A 5 -0.82 7.14 -14.49
N LEU A 6 -2.12 6.95 -14.71
CA LEU A 6 -2.64 5.83 -15.50
C LEU A 6 -2.49 6.09 -17.01
N PRO A 7 -2.48 5.04 -17.86
CA PRO A 7 -2.29 5.18 -19.31
C PRO A 7 -3.36 6.02 -20.01
N ASP A 8 -4.58 6.07 -19.46
CA ASP A 8 -5.71 6.87 -19.98
C ASP A 8 -5.62 8.36 -19.60
N GLY A 9 -4.54 8.78 -18.93
CA GLY A 9 -4.34 10.15 -18.46
C GLY A 9 -4.98 10.45 -17.09
N THR A 10 -5.67 9.49 -16.47
CA THR A 10 -6.17 9.61 -15.10
C THR A 10 -5.02 9.73 -14.11
N VAL A 11 -5.10 10.71 -13.21
CA VAL A 11 -4.15 10.89 -12.11
C VAL A 11 -4.78 10.40 -10.83
N ILE A 12 -4.13 9.45 -10.16
CA ILE A 12 -4.54 8.94 -8.85
C ILE A 12 -3.55 9.44 -7.82
N ILE A 13 -4.11 9.95 -6.73
CA ILE A 13 -3.39 10.33 -5.54
C ILE A 13 -3.68 9.26 -4.50
N ASP A 14 -2.66 8.50 -4.14
CA ASP A 14 -2.76 7.41 -3.18
C ASP A 14 -2.09 7.80 -1.86
N ASP A 15 -2.89 7.89 -0.80
CA ASP A 15 -2.42 8.17 0.55
C ASP A 15 -2.12 6.90 1.37
N SER A 16 -2.14 5.69 0.77
CA SER A 16 -1.89 4.44 1.50
C SER A 16 -0.55 4.44 2.24
N GLU A 17 0.47 5.09 1.67
CA GLU A 17 1.78 5.23 2.31
C GLU A 17 1.76 6.11 3.59
N LEU A 18 0.68 6.84 3.87
CA LEU A 18 0.52 7.58 5.12
C LEU A 18 0.12 6.67 6.29
N TYR A 19 -0.34 5.44 6.00
CA TYR A 19 -0.78 4.50 7.02
C TYR A 19 0.38 3.57 7.45
N PRO A 20 0.54 3.36 8.77
CA PRO A 20 1.65 2.57 9.31
C PRO A 20 1.61 1.10 8.87
N GLU A 21 0.43 0.54 8.65
CA GLU A 21 0.26 -0.83 8.12
C GLU A 21 0.88 -1.01 6.73
N HIS A 22 0.75 -0.01 5.85
CA HIS A 22 1.29 -0.07 4.50
C HIS A 22 2.81 0.10 4.54
N GLN A 23 3.29 1.01 5.40
CA GLN A 23 4.71 1.21 5.65
C GLN A 23 5.36 -0.06 6.20
N ALA A 24 4.73 -0.73 7.17
CA ALA A 24 5.22 -1.99 7.74
C ALA A 24 5.37 -3.08 6.68
N ARG A 25 4.37 -3.25 5.82
CA ARG A 25 4.42 -4.19 4.69
C ARG A 25 5.53 -3.86 3.71
N ARG A 26 5.70 -2.57 3.36
CA ARG A 26 6.79 -2.10 2.50
C ARG A 26 8.15 -2.45 3.10
N MET A 27 8.38 -2.09 4.35
CA MET A 27 9.65 -2.31 5.03
C MET A 27 9.97 -3.81 5.17
N ALA A 28 8.98 -4.63 5.48
CA ALA A 28 9.13 -6.09 5.51
C ALA A 28 9.49 -6.66 4.12
N HIS A 29 8.87 -6.13 3.06
CA HIS A 29 9.21 -6.48 1.68
C HIS A 29 10.63 -6.05 1.29
N GLU A 30 11.11 -4.92 1.82
CA GLU A 30 12.50 -4.44 1.67
C GLU A 30 13.52 -5.26 2.49
N GLY A 31 13.04 -6.18 3.34
CA GLY A 31 13.86 -7.12 4.11
C GLY A 31 14.11 -6.72 5.56
N GLN A 32 13.44 -5.68 6.07
CA GLN A 32 13.50 -5.32 7.48
C GLN A 32 12.78 -6.35 8.35
N THR A 33 13.27 -6.54 9.58
CA THR A 33 12.62 -7.45 10.53
C THR A 33 11.41 -6.78 11.19
N PRO A 34 10.38 -7.56 11.61
CA PRO A 34 9.22 -7.00 12.33
C PRO A 34 9.58 -6.20 13.59
N ALA A 35 10.72 -6.51 14.22
CA ALA A 35 11.22 -5.79 15.38
C ALA A 35 11.78 -4.40 15.02
N GLU A 36 12.54 -4.30 13.93
CA GLU A 36 13.07 -3.01 13.43
C GLU A 36 11.93 -2.10 12.96
N ILE A 37 10.96 -2.68 12.25
CA ILE A 37 9.78 -1.96 11.76
C ILE A 37 8.94 -1.45 12.93
N ALA A 38 8.74 -2.27 13.97
CA ALA A 38 8.01 -1.88 15.16
C ALA A 38 8.69 -0.70 15.89
N ASP A 39 10.02 -0.72 16.00
CA ASP A 39 10.80 0.39 16.56
C ASP A 39 10.65 1.67 15.72
N GLU A 40 10.77 1.56 14.40
CA GLU A 40 10.68 2.69 13.47
C GLU A 40 9.28 3.32 13.42
N LEU A 41 8.23 2.50 13.46
CA LEU A 41 6.83 2.95 13.45
C LEU A 41 6.28 3.30 14.84
N GLY A 42 7.01 2.99 15.91
CA GLY A 42 6.56 3.18 17.29
C GLY A 42 5.42 2.24 17.70
N GLU A 43 5.34 1.07 17.07
CA GLU A 43 4.28 0.08 17.25
C GLU A 43 4.78 -1.18 17.94
N SER A 44 3.87 -2.11 18.27
CA SER A 44 4.26 -3.41 18.82
C SER A 44 4.61 -4.40 17.72
N VAL A 45 5.60 -5.26 17.97
CA VAL A 45 6.00 -6.32 17.03
C VAL A 45 4.82 -7.21 16.63
N SER A 46 3.92 -7.51 17.57
CA SER A 46 2.71 -8.29 17.31
C SER A 46 1.77 -7.60 16.31
N THR A 47 1.60 -6.27 16.43
CA THR A 47 0.77 -5.46 15.52
C THR A 47 1.38 -5.44 14.13
N VAL A 48 2.69 -5.18 14.04
CA VAL A 48 3.44 -5.18 12.77
C VAL A 48 3.35 -6.54 12.08
N GLN A 49 3.49 -7.63 12.85
CA GLN A 49 3.39 -8.98 12.33
C GLN A 49 1.99 -9.28 11.77
N GLU A 50 0.93 -8.83 12.46
CA GLU A 50 -0.45 -8.94 11.99
C GLU A 50 -0.65 -8.20 10.65
N TRP A 51 -0.16 -6.96 10.54
CA TRP A 51 -0.23 -6.19 9.30
C TRP A 51 0.47 -6.87 8.14
N ILE A 52 1.68 -7.40 8.38
CA ILE A 52 2.48 -8.11 7.36
C ILE A 52 1.78 -9.40 6.91
N ASP A 53 1.11 -10.12 7.81
CA ASP A 53 0.44 -11.39 7.52
C ASP A 53 -0.92 -11.19 6.83
N GLU A 54 -1.62 -10.09 7.12
CA GLU A 54 -2.98 -9.83 6.61
C GLU A 54 -3.03 -9.77 5.07
N VAL A 55 -2.13 -9.01 4.45
CA VAL A 55 -2.02 -8.91 2.99
C VAL A 55 -0.57 -8.74 2.55
N PRO A 56 -0.18 -9.33 1.41
CA PRO A 56 1.14 -9.11 0.85
C PRO A 56 1.33 -7.64 0.48
N TYR A 57 2.56 -7.15 0.61
CA TYR A 57 2.90 -5.83 0.11
C TYR A 57 2.67 -5.73 -1.40
N GLU A 58 1.89 -4.73 -1.80
CA GLU A 58 1.70 -4.32 -3.19
C GLU A 58 2.00 -2.82 -3.28
N SER A 59 2.88 -2.44 -4.20
CA SER A 59 3.15 -1.02 -4.44
C SER A 59 1.88 -0.32 -4.95
N PRO A 60 1.63 0.94 -4.57
CA PRO A 60 0.45 1.69 -5.02
C PRO A 60 0.28 1.66 -6.55
N GLU A 61 1.38 1.79 -7.30
CA GLU A 61 1.35 1.68 -8.76
C GLU A 61 0.87 0.31 -9.26
N ALA A 62 1.32 -0.78 -8.65
CA ALA A 62 0.90 -2.13 -9.04
C ALA A 62 -0.58 -2.37 -8.74
N TYR A 63 -1.05 -1.94 -7.56
CA TYR A 63 -2.46 -2.01 -7.16
C TYR A 63 -3.36 -1.26 -8.16
N TRP A 64 -3.02 -0.01 -8.46
CA TRP A 64 -3.80 0.82 -9.38
C TRP A 64 -3.70 0.36 -10.82
N MET A 65 -2.55 -0.15 -11.27
CA MET A 65 -2.41 -0.76 -12.59
C MET A 65 -3.23 -2.04 -12.73
N ARG A 66 -3.27 -2.89 -11.69
CA ARG A 66 -4.12 -4.08 -11.69
C ARG A 66 -5.60 -3.70 -11.81
N ARG A 67 -6.06 -2.73 -11.01
CA ARG A 67 -7.44 -2.19 -11.11
C ARG A 67 -7.70 -1.52 -12.45
N TYR A 68 -6.71 -0.86 -13.03
CA TYR A 68 -6.82 -0.24 -14.35
C TYR A 68 -7.06 -1.29 -15.43
N ASN A 69 -6.21 -2.32 -15.48
CA ASN A 69 -6.34 -3.44 -16.41
C ASN A 69 -7.65 -4.23 -16.20
N ALA A 70 -8.15 -4.30 -14.97
CA ALA A 70 -9.45 -4.91 -14.66
C ALA A 70 -10.66 -4.03 -15.02
N GLY A 71 -10.44 -2.77 -15.44
CA GLY A 71 -11.51 -1.81 -15.71
C GLY A 71 -12.22 -1.27 -14.46
N THR A 72 -11.72 -1.57 -13.26
CA THR A 72 -12.34 -1.19 -11.97
C THR A 72 -11.65 -0.02 -11.29
N HIS A 73 -10.65 0.62 -11.93
CA HIS A 73 -9.93 1.78 -11.38
C HIS A 73 -10.80 3.03 -11.22
N ARG A 74 -11.82 3.18 -12.06
CA ARG A 74 -12.84 4.21 -11.90
C ARG A 74 -13.77 3.71 -10.81
N GLY A 75 -13.63 4.25 -9.60
CA GLY A 75 -14.66 4.06 -8.57
C GLY A 75 -16.00 4.43 -9.18
N ALA A 76 -17.06 3.70 -8.80
CA ALA A 76 -18.42 3.93 -9.26
C ALA A 76 -18.72 5.44 -9.32
N GLU A 77 -18.74 6.00 -10.53
CA GLU A 77 -19.53 7.18 -10.82
C GLU A 77 -20.98 6.69 -10.92
N ASP A 78 -21.52 6.15 -9.80
CA ASP A 78 -22.95 5.87 -9.69
C ASP A 78 -23.63 7.18 -9.26
N GLU A 79 -24.19 7.82 -10.29
CA GLU A 79 -25.30 8.79 -10.33
C GLU A 79 -25.09 10.23 -9.82
#